data_AF-A0A945A9C1-F1
#
_entry.id   AF-A0A945A9C1-F1
#
_cell.length_a   1.000
_cell.length_b   1.000
_cell.length_c   1.000
_cell.angle_alpha   90.00
_cell.angle_beta   90.00
_cell.angle_gamma   90.00
#
_symmetry.space_group_name_H-M   'P 1'
#
loop_
_entity.id
_entity.type
_entity.pdbx_description
1 polymer ?
#
loop_
_entity_poly.entity_id
_entity_poly.type
_entity_poly.pdbx_seq_one_letter_code
_entity_poly.pdbx_strand_id
1 'polypeptide(L)' 'EALTHGTAAWTGDHHRRSLLYKYCVSQTAWKADRVAEPTNTELTPRQKILFRSPGEPYLHFPSLFEETE' A
#
# COMPACT_ATOMS: atom_id res chain seq x y z
N GLU A 1 -13.63 5.59 -7.91
CA GLU A 1 -14.09 6.96 -7.63
C GLU A 1 -12.98 7.72 -6.93
N ALA A 2 -12.65 8.94 -7.35
CA ALA A 2 -11.66 9.75 -6.63
C ALA A 2 -12.36 10.41 -5.44
N LEU A 3 -11.97 10.03 -4.22
CA LEU A 3 -12.49 10.66 -3.01
C LEU A 3 -11.95 12.08 -2.90
N THR A 4 -12.82 13.10 -2.93
CA THR A 4 -12.43 14.46 -2.54
C THR A 4 -12.15 14.48 -1.05
N HIS A 5 -10.92 14.79 -0.67
CA HIS A 5 -10.50 14.86 0.72
C HIS A 5 -9.53 16.03 0.94
N GLY A 6 -9.42 16.46 2.19
CA GLY A 6 -8.56 17.56 2.58
C GLY A 6 -8.23 17.48 4.07
N THR A 7 -7.20 18.21 4.47
CA THR A 7 -6.78 18.27 5.87
C THR A 7 -7.33 19.55 6.51
N ALA A 8 -8.20 19.42 7.52
CA ALA A 8 -8.69 20.57 8.28
C ALA A 8 -7.60 21.16 9.19
N ALA A 9 -7.73 22.45 9.52
CA ALA A 9 -6.87 23.11 10.50
C ALA A 9 -6.86 22.35 11.83
N TRP A 10 -5.70 22.26 12.46
CA TRP A 10 -5.51 21.57 13.73
C TRP A 10 -5.45 22.59 14.87
N THR A 11 -6.25 22.38 15.91
CA THR A 11 -6.41 23.32 17.03
C THR A 11 -6.04 22.71 18.38
N GLY A 12 -5.48 21.49 18.41
CA GLY A 12 -5.09 20.84 19.65
C GLY A 12 -3.65 21.17 20.06
N ASP A 13 -3.37 21.12 21.36
CA ASP A 13 -2.06 21.44 21.94
C ASP A 13 -0.98 20.36 21.71
N HIS A 14 -1.29 19.34 20.91
CA HIS A 14 -0.42 18.20 20.62
C HIS A 14 -0.26 17.98 19.11
N HIS A 15 0.67 17.12 18.71
CA HIS A 15 0.89 16.81 17.30
C HIS A 15 -0.17 15.82 16.77
N ARG A 16 -0.78 16.15 15.63
CA ARG A 16 -1.57 15.19 14.84
C ARG A 16 -0.68 14.48 13.82
N ARG A 17 -0.62 13.15 13.88
CA ARG A 17 0.17 12.31 12.97
C ARG A 17 -0.73 11.27 12.31
N SER A 18 -0.53 11.02 11.03
CA SER A 18 -1.19 9.96 10.28
C SER A 18 -0.18 9.17 9.46
N LEU A 19 -0.43 7.87 9.31
CA LEU A 19 0.28 7.01 8.36
C LEU A 19 -0.70 6.66 7.25
N LEU A 20 -0.44 7.16 6.05
CA LEU A 20 -1.27 6.90 4.89
C LEU A 20 -0.61 5.81 4.03
N TYR A 21 -1.31 4.69 3.89
CA TYR A 21 -0.92 3.64 2.94
C TYR A 21 -1.79 3.76 1.69
N LYS A 22 -1.16 4.06 0.54
CA LYS A 22 -1.85 4.16 -0.75
C LYS A 22 -1.55 2.93 -1.58
N TYR A 23 -2.60 2.14 -1.83
CA TYR A 23 -2.53 0.96 -2.69
C TYR A 23 -3.36 1.17 -3.96
N CYS A 24 -3.02 0.43 -5.00
CA CYS A 24 -3.79 0.35 -6.23
C CYS A 24 -3.88 -1.10 -6.68
N VAL A 25 -4.88 -1.40 -7.51
CA VAL A 25 -4.98 -2.70 -8.17
C VAL A 25 -3.70 -2.99 -8.94
N SER A 26 -3.33 -4.28 -9.04
CA SER A 26 -2.06 -4.68 -9.62
C SER A 26 -1.88 -4.10 -11.02
N GLN A 27 -2.91 -4.03 -11.88
CA GLN A 27 -2.80 -3.44 -13.22
C GLN A 27 -2.63 -1.91 -13.29
N THR A 28 -2.52 -1.19 -12.16
CA THR A 28 -2.39 0.28 -12.14
C THR A 28 -1.09 0.71 -11.47
N ALA A 29 -0.39 1.64 -12.10
CA ALA A 29 0.79 2.29 -11.53
C ALA A 29 0.60 3.81 -11.56
N TRP A 30 0.70 4.46 -10.39
CA TRP A 30 0.56 5.91 -10.28
C TRP A 30 1.87 6.66 -10.48
N LYS A 31 3.02 5.99 -10.29
CA LYS A 31 4.36 6.54 -10.43
C LYS A 31 5.38 5.42 -10.72
N ALA A 32 6.46 5.75 -11.41
CA ALA A 32 7.51 4.79 -11.79
C ALA A 32 8.49 4.49 -10.65
N ASP A 33 8.79 5.47 -9.78
CA ASP A 33 9.57 5.27 -8.56
C ASP A 33 8.68 4.69 -7.46
N ARG A 34 9.06 3.49 -7.01
CA ARG A 34 8.32 2.68 -6.04
C ARG A 34 9.09 2.64 -4.73
N VAL A 35 8.37 2.44 -3.64
CA VAL A 35 8.99 2.15 -2.35
C VAL A 35 9.67 0.78 -2.47
N ALA A 36 10.95 0.72 -2.09
CA ALA A 36 11.72 -0.52 -2.05
C ALA A 36 11.38 -1.33 -0.79
N GLU A 37 11.57 -2.65 -0.87
CA GLU A 37 11.46 -3.53 0.30
C GLU A 37 12.48 -3.10 1.37
N PRO A 38 12.06 -2.96 2.65
CA PRO A 38 12.99 -2.64 3.73
C PRO A 38 14.01 -3.77 3.93
N THR A 39 15.29 -3.42 4.10
CA THR A 39 16.38 -4.40 4.26
C THR A 39 16.63 -4.83 5.70
N ASN A 40 15.96 -4.19 6.66
CA ASN A 40 16.22 -4.32 8.10
C ASN A 40 15.12 -5.08 8.86
N THR A 41 14.17 -5.70 8.14
CA THR A 41 13.10 -6.48 8.77
C THR A 41 12.69 -7.63 7.85
N GLU A 42 12.36 -8.77 8.44
CA GLU A 42 11.77 -9.87 7.69
C GLU A 42 10.30 -9.56 7.39
N LEU A 43 9.91 -9.74 6.13
CA LEU A 43 8.53 -9.60 5.69
C LEU A 43 7.86 -10.97 5.56
N THR A 44 6.61 -11.02 6.00
CA THR A 44 5.73 -12.16 5.70
C THR A 44 5.54 -12.32 4.18
N PRO A 45 5.20 -13.52 3.69
CA PRO A 45 4.90 -13.72 2.27
C PRO A 45 3.85 -12.74 1.72
N ARG A 46 2.84 -12.41 2.53
CA ARG A 46 1.78 -11.44 2.19
C ARG A 46 2.31 -10.00 2.07
N GLN A 47 3.21 -9.58 2.94
CA GLN A 47 3.79 -8.23 2.87
C GLN A 47 4.70 -8.07 1.66
N LYS A 48 5.43 -9.12 1.26
CA LYS A 48 6.28 -9.10 0.06
C LYS A 48 5.49 -8.85 -1.22
N ILE A 49 4.20 -9.23 -1.27
CA ILE A 49 3.32 -8.96 -2.41
C ILE A 49 3.16 -7.45 -2.64
N LEU A 50 3.12 -6.63 -1.58
CA LEU A 50 2.91 -5.18 -1.68
C LEU A 50 4.07 -4.44 -2.40
N PHE A 51 5.25 -5.04 -2.44
CA PHE A 51 6.44 -4.49 -3.08
C PHE A 51 6.65 -5.01 -4.51
N ARG A 52 5.75 -5.87 -5.03
CA ARG A 52 5.85 -6.41 -6.39
C ARG A 52 5.48 -5.36 -7.45
N SER A 53 5.95 -5.63 -8.66
CA SER A 53 5.65 -4.81 -9.83
C SER A 53 4.14 -4.83 -10.15
N PRO A 54 3.56 -3.69 -10.55
CA PRO A 54 2.19 -3.64 -11.01
C PRO A 54 2.11 -4.24 -12.43
N GLY A 55 1.00 -4.88 -12.77
CA GLY A 55 0.69 -5.25 -14.16
C GLY A 55 1.55 -6.38 -14.71
N GLU A 56 2.21 -7.17 -13.87
CA GLU A 56 2.88 -8.38 -14.32
C GLU A 56 1.82 -9.41 -14.77
N PRO A 57 1.72 -9.74 -16.06
CA PRO A 57 0.51 -10.33 -16.66
C PRO A 57 0.13 -11.76 -16.20
N TYR A 58 0.80 -12.32 -15.20
CA TYR A 58 0.56 -13.68 -14.69
C TYR A 58 0.63 -13.76 -13.16
N LEU A 59 0.73 -12.61 -12.47
CA LEU A 59 0.70 -12.55 -11.02
C LEU A 59 -0.74 -12.32 -10.53
N HIS A 60 -1.48 -13.41 -10.37
CA HIS A 60 -2.66 -13.41 -9.51
C HIS A 60 -2.18 -13.54 -8.07
N PHE A 61 -2.34 -12.48 -7.29
CA PHE A 61 -2.08 -12.56 -5.86
C PHE A 61 -3.24 -13.29 -5.18
N PRO A 62 -2.96 -14.17 -4.20
CA PRO A 62 -4.00 -14.80 -3.39
C PRO A 62 -4.93 -13.74 -2.79
N SER A 63 -6.23 -14.04 -2.73
CA SER A 63 -7.21 -13.13 -2.17
C SER A 63 -6.90 -12.85 -0.70
N LEU A 64 -7.16 -11.62 -0.25
CA LEU A 64 -7.04 -11.27 1.17
C LEU A 64 -8.05 -12.03 2.05
N PHE A 65 -9.11 -12.57 1.44
CA PHE A 65 -10.20 -13.28 2.08
C PHE A 65 -10.18 -14.80 1.81
N GLU A 66 -9.18 -15.29 1.07
CA GLU A 66 -8.94 -16.74 0.99
C GLU A 66 -8.31 -17.19 2.30
N GLU A 67 -8.96 -18.15 2.99
CA GLU A 67 -8.37 -18.81 4.14
C GLU A 67 -7.15 -19.61 3.68
N THR A 68 -6.01 -19.36 4.32
CA THR A 68 -4.86 -20.28 4.23
C THR A 68 -5.19 -21.50 5.09
N GLU A 69 -5.42 -22.65 4.45
CA GLU A 69 -5.44 -23.96 5.11
C GLU A 69 -4.17 -24.22 5.93
#